data_AF-A0A8I2YWX0-F1
#
_entry.id   AF-A0A8I2YWX0-F1
#
_cell.length_a   1.000
_cell.length_b   1.000
_cell.length_c   1.000
_cell.angle_alpha   90.00
_cell.angle_beta   90.00
_cell.angle_gamma   90.00
#
_symmetry.space_group_name_H-M   'P 1'
#
loop_
_entity.id
_entity.type
_entity.pdbx_description
1 polymer ?
#
loop_
_entity_poly.entity_id
_entity_poly.type
_entity_poly.pdbx_seq_one_letter_code
_entity_poly.pdbx_strand_id
1 'polypeptide(L)'
;MATNSPPPPGIPEASRLSTQAWQSDLLQLFHNAKDRFPDVVWERQPGDDPDSTEEIYGHKAIVYARAPPSFQARYFSFRPPPITSPTPYTPSPSPAPAQSSVSLTLTLDYAHNSRSPSPYRSSSPSPSTNQGSILRIPQQKSPALFSNELEYLYTGKGLGEAFEFLFDTSESRDVADGEENRIDKLRKDLVYMWRSRLYSDIRISLSALTWGKAAIAAESSAPGEPLTVTLPSPPFTPASLHFTLGYIYTGTLVFSHRTYDLDTAFAILRSADYLSLPQLYNETQARVVYEMLHGLYHAFLEFDEYERITNAKWGIGGCRCRQCARRVPRILDFALSDDVANNYLERGARRALVGLFGEGWCNSDFAALPQKIRDSVVKGVSKRTTPTNAFSLLFAAQHAIKKLNAAIDAWADVSREMVLTAQKTIDECLVKESEMCFEQPEWVEMLEGDGVGFEDGERIGWVMESLKRGMSERYAATVYQARPSISS
;
A
#
# COMPACT_ATOMS: atom_id res chain seq x y z
N MET A 1 16.37 23.23 3.07
CA MET A 1 16.46 22.54 4.37
C MET A 1 15.77 21.20 4.20
N ALA A 2 16.52 20.13 3.96
CA ALA A 2 15.96 18.78 3.88
C ALA A 2 15.68 18.32 5.32
N THR A 3 14.41 18.08 5.64
CA THR A 3 14.01 17.50 6.92
C THR A 3 14.57 16.07 6.97
N ASN A 4 15.48 15.80 7.91
CA ASN A 4 15.93 14.45 8.26
C ASN A 4 14.77 13.69 8.90
N SER A 5 13.80 13.28 8.08
CA SER A 5 12.81 12.28 8.48
C SER A 5 13.55 10.95 8.64
N PRO A 6 13.31 10.20 9.74
CA PRO A 6 13.89 8.87 9.89
C PRO A 6 13.49 8.00 8.70
N PRO A 7 14.34 7.03 8.29
CA PRO A 7 14.02 6.16 7.17
C PRO A 7 12.67 5.48 7.42
N PRO A 8 11.82 5.35 6.39
CA PRO A 8 10.50 4.79 6.56
C PRO A 8 10.60 3.34 7.06
N PRO A 9 9.66 2.92 7.91
CA PRO A 9 9.70 1.62 8.57
C PRO A 9 9.57 0.46 7.59
N GLY A 10 10.14 -0.70 7.95
CA GLY A 10 9.86 -1.96 7.26
C GLY A 10 8.37 -2.35 7.35
N ILE A 11 7.91 -3.27 6.49
CA ILE A 11 6.47 -3.61 6.40
C ILE A 11 5.82 -3.96 7.75
N PRO A 12 6.42 -4.81 8.62
CA PRO A 12 5.78 -5.15 9.89
C PRO A 12 5.61 -3.93 10.79
N GLU A 13 6.64 -3.07 10.86
CA GLU A 13 6.62 -1.86 11.67
C GLU A 13 5.67 -0.80 11.10
N ALA A 14 5.63 -0.64 9.77
CA ALA A 14 4.66 0.21 9.10
C ALA A 14 3.22 -0.21 9.43
N SER A 15 2.93 -1.52 9.33
CA SER A 15 1.61 -2.08 9.63
C SER A 15 1.23 -1.90 11.11
N ARG A 16 2.21 -2.02 12.02
CA ARG A 16 2.03 -1.76 13.46
C ARG A 16 1.67 -0.29 13.71
N LEU A 17 2.40 0.64 13.08
CA LEU A 17 2.13 2.08 13.20
C LEU A 17 0.78 2.47 12.59
N SER A 18 0.39 1.89 11.45
CA SER A 18 -0.95 2.05 10.85
C SER A 18 -2.05 1.63 11.83
N THR A 19 -1.88 0.46 12.47
CA THR A 19 -2.83 -0.06 13.46
C THR A 19 -2.92 0.86 14.69
N GLN A 20 -1.77 1.33 15.19
CA GLN A 20 -1.71 2.22 16.34
C GLN A 20 -2.37 3.58 16.07
N ALA A 21 -2.12 4.15 14.89
CA ALA A 21 -2.75 5.40 14.47
C ALA A 21 -4.28 5.24 14.39
N TRP A 22 -4.76 4.20 13.70
CA TRP A 22 -6.19 3.90 13.59
C TRP A 22 -6.88 3.70 14.94
N GLN A 23 -6.25 3.00 15.90
CA GLN A 23 -6.79 2.88 17.26
C GLN A 23 -6.87 4.23 17.98
N SER A 24 -5.86 5.08 17.80
CA SER A 24 -5.88 6.44 18.35
C SER A 24 -6.99 7.28 17.73
N ASP A 25 -7.19 7.18 16.42
CA ASP A 25 -8.23 7.90 15.69
C ASP A 25 -9.63 7.49 16.15
N LEU A 26 -9.87 6.20 16.39
CA LEU A 26 -11.13 5.69 16.95
C LEU A 26 -11.38 6.17 18.38
N LEU A 27 -10.34 6.21 19.22
CA LEU A 27 -10.43 6.76 20.57
C LEU A 27 -10.72 8.27 20.54
N GLN A 28 -10.07 9.01 19.63
CA GLN A 28 -10.35 10.43 19.43
C GLN A 28 -11.76 10.67 18.89
N LEU A 29 -12.27 9.80 18.01
CA LEU A 29 -13.65 9.86 17.53
C LEU A 29 -14.65 9.68 18.68
N PHE A 30 -14.38 8.77 19.61
CA PHE A 30 -15.20 8.58 20.81
C PHE A 30 -15.18 9.82 21.72
N HIS A 31 -14.00 10.31 22.10
CA HIS A 31 -13.89 11.47 23.00
C HIS A 31 -14.46 12.76 22.41
N ASN A 32 -14.34 12.94 21.10
CA ASN A 32 -14.85 14.12 20.39
C ASN A 32 -16.18 13.85 19.67
N ALA A 33 -16.93 12.82 20.07
CA ALA A 33 -18.17 12.42 19.37
C ALA A 33 -19.18 13.58 19.25
N LYS A 34 -19.24 14.45 20.26
CA LYS A 34 -20.10 15.65 20.25
C LYS A 34 -19.83 16.58 19.06
N ASP A 35 -18.56 16.73 18.68
CA ASP A 35 -18.10 17.65 17.63
C ASP A 35 -17.82 16.95 16.29
N ARG A 36 -18.20 15.67 16.18
CA ARG A 36 -17.87 14.79 15.04
C ARG A 36 -19.11 14.12 14.44
N PHE A 37 -20.18 14.89 14.26
CA PHE A 37 -21.45 14.46 13.65
C PHE A 37 -22.18 13.34 14.43
N PRO A 38 -22.51 13.57 15.72
CA PRO A 38 -23.26 12.60 16.49
C PRO A 38 -24.70 12.48 15.98
N ASP A 39 -25.26 11.28 15.99
CA ASP A 39 -26.65 11.01 15.59
C ASP A 39 -27.50 10.43 16.74
N VAL A 40 -26.89 10.23 17.91
CA VAL A 40 -27.52 9.81 19.16
C VAL A 40 -26.86 10.49 20.36
N VAL A 41 -27.68 10.85 21.35
CA VAL A 41 -27.25 11.37 22.66
C VAL A 41 -28.04 10.66 23.75
N TRP A 42 -27.35 10.29 24.83
CA TRP A 42 -27.95 9.76 26.05
C TRP A 42 -27.94 10.83 27.12
N GLU A 43 -29.11 11.10 27.69
CA GLU A 43 -29.31 12.15 28.70
C GLU A 43 -29.84 11.56 29.99
N ARG A 44 -29.27 11.98 31.11
CA ARG A 44 -29.89 11.76 32.41
C ARG A 44 -31.10 12.69 32.57
N GLN A 45 -32.23 12.14 33.01
CA GLN A 45 -33.42 12.94 33.31
C GLN A 45 -33.03 14.03 34.32
N PRO A 46 -33.45 15.31 34.12
CA PRO A 46 -33.11 16.38 35.04
C PRO A 46 -33.63 16.05 36.43
N GLY A 47 -32.72 15.89 37.39
CA GLY A 47 -33.05 15.98 38.81
C GLY A 47 -33.14 17.45 39.24
N ASP A 48 -33.32 17.70 40.54
CA ASP A 48 -33.50 19.04 41.13
C ASP A 48 -32.33 20.02 40.93
N ASP A 49 -31.25 19.62 40.23
CA ASP A 49 -30.08 20.46 39.94
C ASP A 49 -29.92 20.68 38.42
N PRO A 50 -30.36 21.84 37.90
CA PRO A 50 -30.44 22.14 36.46
C PRO A 50 -29.07 22.29 35.75
N ASP A 51 -27.97 22.37 36.50
CA ASP A 51 -26.60 22.51 35.96
C ASP A 51 -25.87 21.17 35.73
N SER A 52 -26.51 20.03 36.02
CA SER A 52 -25.86 18.69 36.03
C SER A 52 -26.31 17.73 34.92
N THR A 53 -26.73 18.22 33.75
CA THR A 53 -27.06 17.35 32.62
C THR A 53 -25.79 16.73 32.01
N GLU A 54 -25.42 15.54 32.49
CA GLU A 54 -24.40 14.70 31.87
C GLU A 54 -24.96 14.11 30.56
N GLU A 55 -24.52 14.65 29.43
CA GLU A 55 -24.86 14.18 28.08
C GLU A 55 -23.72 13.32 27.50
N ILE A 56 -24.06 12.14 26.99
CA ILE A 56 -23.09 11.26 26.33
C ILE A 56 -23.47 11.15 24.86
N TYR A 57 -22.56 11.50 23.96
CA TYR A 57 -22.79 11.53 22.52
C TYR A 57 -22.22 10.27 21.84
N GLY A 58 -22.80 9.84 20.73
CA GLY A 58 -22.26 8.72 19.96
C GLY A 58 -22.84 8.59 18.55
N HIS A 59 -22.49 7.47 17.92
CA HIS A 59 -22.83 7.14 16.53
C HIS A 59 -23.61 5.82 16.48
N LYS A 60 -24.84 5.83 15.95
CA LYS A 60 -25.68 4.63 15.80
C LYS A 60 -24.98 3.56 14.98
N ALA A 61 -24.25 3.95 13.93
CA ALA A 61 -23.52 3.03 13.07
C ALA A 61 -22.58 2.11 13.88
N ILE A 62 -21.81 2.68 14.80
CA ILE A 62 -20.91 1.93 15.70
C ILE A 62 -21.71 1.01 16.61
N VAL A 63 -22.79 1.52 17.22
CA VAL A 63 -23.61 0.70 18.14
C VAL A 63 -24.30 -0.47 17.42
N TYR A 64 -24.84 -0.27 16.22
CA TYR A 64 -25.47 -1.35 15.48
C TYR A 64 -24.49 -2.38 14.95
N ALA A 65 -23.29 -1.94 14.55
CA ALA A 65 -22.24 -2.83 14.08
C ALA A 65 -21.63 -3.67 15.22
N ARG A 66 -21.56 -3.11 16.43
CA ARG A 66 -20.71 -3.64 17.52
C ARG A 66 -21.47 -4.11 18.75
N ALA A 67 -22.59 -3.47 19.07
CA ALA A 67 -23.29 -3.76 20.32
C ALA A 67 -24.15 -5.03 20.18
N PRO A 68 -24.25 -5.86 21.23
CA PRO A 68 -25.09 -7.04 21.21
C PRO A 68 -26.57 -6.70 21.01
N PRO A 69 -27.39 -7.66 20.54
CA PRO A 69 -28.83 -7.48 20.38
C PRO A 69 -29.54 -6.99 21.65
N SER A 70 -29.08 -7.39 22.84
CA SER A 70 -29.64 -6.95 24.12
C SER A 70 -29.39 -5.47 24.41
N PHE A 71 -28.21 -4.95 24.05
CA PHE A 71 -27.87 -3.54 24.16
C PHE A 71 -28.68 -2.72 23.16
N GLN A 72 -28.73 -3.17 21.90
CA GLN A 72 -29.56 -2.53 20.88
C GLN A 72 -31.02 -2.50 21.29
N ALA A 73 -31.54 -3.62 21.82
CA ALA A 73 -32.93 -3.72 22.23
C ALA A 73 -33.27 -2.78 23.40
N ARG A 74 -32.33 -2.55 24.32
CA ARG A 74 -32.51 -1.66 25.47
C ARG A 74 -32.67 -0.19 25.08
N TYR A 75 -31.89 0.27 24.09
CA TYR A 75 -31.79 1.70 23.77
C TYR A 75 -32.47 2.10 22.45
N PHE A 76 -32.57 1.17 21.49
CA PHE A 76 -33.07 1.45 20.13
C PHE A 76 -34.34 0.67 19.76
N SER A 77 -34.89 -0.16 20.65
CA SER A 77 -36.25 -0.71 20.43
C SER A 77 -37.27 0.39 20.61
N PHE A 78 -37.79 0.92 19.51
CA PHE A 78 -39.10 1.54 19.52
C PHE A 78 -40.11 0.43 19.85
N ARG A 79 -40.55 0.32 21.11
CA ARG A 79 -41.83 -0.36 21.36
C ARG A 79 -42.86 0.41 20.54
N PRO A 80 -43.58 -0.21 19.57
CA PRO A 80 -44.88 0.31 19.24
C PRO A 80 -45.65 0.39 20.56
N PRO A 81 -46.38 1.47 20.87
CA PRO A 81 -47.33 1.42 21.97
C PRO A 81 -48.18 0.15 21.74
N PRO A 82 -48.34 -0.72 22.75
CA PRO A 82 -49.15 -1.91 22.56
C PRO A 82 -50.53 -1.43 22.12
N ILE A 83 -50.86 -1.68 20.85
CA ILE A 83 -52.23 -1.55 20.38
C ILE A 83 -52.99 -2.55 21.24
N THR A 84 -53.83 -2.05 22.12
CA THR A 84 -54.77 -2.81 22.92
C THR A 84 -55.75 -3.49 21.97
N SER A 85 -55.38 -4.65 21.42
CA SER A 85 -56.30 -5.55 20.76
C SER A 85 -56.99 -6.43 21.81
N PRO A 86 -58.32 -6.37 21.94
CA PRO A 86 -59.05 -7.12 22.95
C PRO A 86 -59.43 -8.49 22.40
N THR A 87 -58.60 -9.52 22.59
CA THR A 87 -59.08 -10.91 22.46
C THR A 87 -58.30 -11.85 23.38
N PRO A 88 -58.98 -12.77 24.10
CA PRO A 88 -58.35 -13.64 25.07
C PRO A 88 -58.00 -15.00 24.45
N TYR A 89 -56.71 -15.33 24.29
CA TYR A 89 -56.30 -16.73 24.20
C TYR A 89 -54.97 -16.98 24.93
N THR A 90 -54.93 -18.15 25.56
CA THR A 90 -54.04 -18.67 26.59
C THR A 90 -52.61 -18.99 26.12
N PRO A 91 -51.62 -19.10 27.04
CA PRO A 91 -50.21 -19.29 26.70
C PRO A 91 -49.87 -20.77 26.53
N SER A 92 -48.86 -21.08 25.72
CA SER A 92 -48.16 -22.37 25.77
C SER A 92 -46.65 -22.17 25.76
N PRO A 93 -45.87 -23.06 26.41
CA PRO A 93 -44.52 -22.77 26.85
C PRO A 93 -43.45 -23.43 25.97
N SER A 94 -42.34 -22.72 25.74
CA SER A 94 -40.93 -23.20 25.79
C SER A 94 -40.07 -22.61 24.65
N PRO A 95 -38.81 -22.23 24.95
CA PRO A 95 -37.89 -21.63 23.99
C PRO A 95 -36.98 -22.69 23.35
N ALA A 96 -36.70 -22.57 22.06
CA ALA A 96 -35.57 -23.23 21.41
C ALA A 96 -34.72 -22.17 20.70
N PRO A 97 -33.39 -22.16 20.88
CA PRO A 97 -32.51 -21.15 20.29
C PRO A 97 -32.28 -21.44 18.80
N ALA A 98 -32.56 -20.46 17.95
CA ALA A 98 -32.28 -20.53 16.52
C ALA A 98 -30.77 -20.40 16.26
N GLN A 99 -30.18 -21.45 15.70
CA GLN A 99 -28.85 -21.42 15.11
C GLN A 99 -28.88 -20.66 13.78
N SER A 100 -27.98 -19.70 13.61
CA SER A 100 -27.79 -18.94 12.37
C SER A 100 -26.81 -19.68 11.46
N SER A 101 -27.28 -20.17 10.32
CA SER A 101 -26.44 -20.51 9.17
C SER A 101 -27.09 -19.93 7.92
N VAL A 102 -26.38 -19.04 7.19
CA VAL A 102 -26.70 -18.78 5.78
C VAL A 102 -25.43 -18.40 5.01
N SER A 103 -25.21 -19.13 3.92
CA SER A 103 -24.13 -19.05 2.94
C SER A 103 -24.21 -17.82 2.02
N LEU A 104 -23.06 -17.40 1.49
CA LEU A 104 -22.88 -16.28 0.57
C LEU A 104 -22.90 -16.73 -0.90
N THR A 105 -23.69 -16.06 -1.74
CA THR A 105 -23.48 -15.99 -3.20
C THR A 105 -23.50 -14.52 -3.63
N LEU A 106 -22.42 -14.07 -4.27
CA LEU A 106 -22.35 -12.80 -4.99
C LEU A 106 -22.63 -13.07 -6.48
N THR A 107 -23.52 -12.30 -7.09
CA THR A 107 -23.57 -12.18 -8.56
C THR A 107 -23.69 -10.72 -8.99
N LEU A 108 -22.90 -10.42 -10.00
CA LEU A 108 -22.76 -9.18 -10.76
C LEU A 108 -24.00 -8.99 -11.68
N ASP A 109 -24.36 -7.74 -11.94
CA ASP A 109 -25.62 -7.29 -12.57
C ASP A 109 -26.03 -7.96 -13.90
N TYR A 110 -27.33 -8.29 -14.04
CA TYR A 110 -28.05 -8.21 -15.33
C TYR A 110 -29.56 -8.04 -15.12
N ALA A 111 -30.18 -7.18 -15.92
CA ALA A 111 -31.61 -6.87 -15.86
C ALA A 111 -32.49 -8.11 -16.12
N HIS A 112 -33.35 -8.46 -15.16
CA HIS A 112 -34.55 -9.25 -15.45
C HIS A 112 -35.69 -8.98 -14.46
N ASN A 113 -36.83 -8.58 -15.00
CA ASN A 113 -38.13 -8.59 -14.34
C ASN A 113 -38.45 -10.01 -13.83
N SER A 114 -38.66 -10.18 -12.51
CA SER A 114 -39.60 -11.18 -11.98
C SER A 114 -39.93 -10.89 -10.52
N ARG A 115 -41.22 -10.67 -10.24
CA ARG A 115 -41.80 -10.49 -8.91
C ARG A 115 -42.15 -11.85 -8.32
N SER A 116 -41.66 -12.16 -7.12
CA SER A 116 -42.32 -13.08 -6.19
C SER A 116 -41.92 -12.73 -4.74
N PRO A 117 -42.87 -12.59 -3.79
CA PRO A 117 -42.58 -12.12 -2.44
C PRO A 117 -42.37 -13.30 -1.47
N SER A 118 -41.17 -13.43 -0.89
CA SER A 118 -40.94 -14.30 0.27
C SER A 118 -41.11 -13.50 1.58
N PRO A 119 -41.77 -14.04 2.63
CA PRO A 119 -42.23 -13.26 3.78
C PRO A 119 -41.21 -13.13 4.93
N TYR A 120 -39.97 -13.57 4.75
CA TYR A 120 -38.94 -13.54 5.80
C TYR A 120 -37.62 -12.96 5.27
N ARG A 121 -37.60 -11.65 5.03
CA ARG A 121 -36.37 -10.87 5.15
C ARG A 121 -36.49 -10.02 6.41
N SER A 122 -35.59 -10.23 7.36
CA SER A 122 -35.30 -9.22 8.37
C SER A 122 -34.92 -7.94 7.65
N SER A 123 -35.73 -6.90 7.81
CA SER A 123 -35.44 -5.56 7.30
C SER A 123 -34.09 -5.12 7.88
N SER A 124 -33.09 -4.89 7.02
CA SER A 124 -31.94 -4.07 7.42
C SER A 124 -32.47 -2.77 8.03
N PRO A 125 -31.86 -2.24 9.12
CA PRO A 125 -32.28 -0.96 9.67
C PRO A 125 -32.26 0.05 8.54
N SER A 126 -33.42 0.64 8.24
CA SER A 126 -33.53 1.66 7.21
C SER A 126 -32.63 2.84 7.61
N PRO A 127 -31.96 3.51 6.65
CA PRO A 127 -31.25 4.76 6.94
C PRO A 127 -32.23 5.70 7.65
N SER A 128 -31.77 6.34 8.72
CA SER A 128 -32.60 7.25 9.51
C SER A 128 -33.18 8.32 8.59
N THR A 129 -34.49 8.28 8.39
CA THR A 129 -35.25 9.27 7.59
C THR A 129 -35.29 10.65 8.25
N ASN A 130 -34.75 10.79 9.46
CA ASN A 130 -34.52 12.08 10.12
C ASN A 130 -33.07 12.52 9.95
N GLN A 131 -32.72 12.96 8.73
CA GLN A 131 -31.49 13.72 8.51
C GLN A 131 -31.66 15.09 9.19
N GLY A 132 -31.18 15.23 10.43
CA GLY A 132 -31.04 16.53 11.09
C GLY A 132 -31.37 16.60 12.58
N SER A 133 -32.03 15.58 13.16
CA SER A 133 -32.33 15.57 14.60
C SER A 133 -31.56 14.47 15.32
N ILE A 134 -30.69 14.84 16.26
CA ILE A 134 -30.00 13.92 17.16
C ILE A 134 -31.04 13.12 17.95
N LEU A 135 -30.95 11.79 17.96
CA LEU A 135 -31.84 10.94 18.75
C LEU A 135 -31.49 11.07 20.24
N ARG A 136 -32.39 11.63 21.05
CA ARG A 136 -32.21 11.76 22.51
C ARG A 136 -32.81 10.55 23.22
N ILE A 137 -32.00 9.84 24.00
CA ILE A 137 -32.40 8.60 24.72
C ILE A 137 -32.24 8.83 26.23
N PRO A 138 -33.29 8.57 27.05
CA PRO A 138 -33.16 8.68 28.50
C PRO A 138 -32.23 7.60 29.05
N GLN A 139 -31.26 8.00 29.86
CA GLN A 139 -30.27 7.13 30.47
C GLN A 139 -30.72 6.62 31.85
N GLN A 140 -30.63 5.31 32.07
CA GLN A 140 -30.97 4.65 33.35
C GLN A 140 -29.77 4.17 34.17
N LYS A 141 -28.57 4.07 33.58
CA LYS A 141 -27.32 3.62 34.23
C LYS A 141 -26.47 4.80 34.71
N SER A 142 -25.49 4.55 35.59
CA SER A 142 -24.48 5.55 35.92
C SER A 142 -23.70 6.00 34.66
N PRO A 143 -23.54 7.31 34.43
CA PRO A 143 -22.86 7.86 33.24
C PRO A 143 -21.43 7.36 33.01
N ALA A 144 -20.64 7.23 34.08
CA ALA A 144 -19.29 6.69 33.99
C ALA A 144 -19.25 5.25 33.44
N LEU A 145 -20.13 4.35 33.92
CA LEU A 145 -20.14 2.96 33.46
C LEU A 145 -20.63 2.85 32.01
N PHE A 146 -21.63 3.66 31.64
CA PHE A 146 -22.14 3.67 30.27
C PHE A 146 -21.12 4.23 29.27
N SER A 147 -20.40 5.29 29.65
CA SER A 147 -19.31 5.85 28.84
C SER A 147 -18.23 4.80 28.56
N ASN A 148 -17.82 4.03 29.59
CA ASN A 148 -16.85 2.94 29.43
C ASN A 148 -17.38 1.78 28.55
N GLU A 149 -18.66 1.43 28.66
CA GLU A 149 -19.31 0.45 27.75
C GLU A 149 -19.28 0.94 26.30
N LEU A 150 -19.53 2.24 26.06
CA LEU A 150 -19.46 2.83 24.72
C LEU A 150 -18.03 2.89 24.20
N GLU A 151 -17.05 3.32 24.99
CA GLU A 151 -15.63 3.39 24.60
C GLU A 151 -15.14 2.06 24.01
N TYR A 152 -15.55 0.95 24.63
CA TYR A 152 -15.24 -0.40 24.16
C TYR A 152 -15.84 -0.74 22.79
N LEU A 153 -17.03 -0.23 22.48
CA LEU A 153 -17.62 -0.42 21.15
C LEU A 153 -16.79 0.27 20.06
N TYR A 154 -16.18 1.42 20.35
CA TYR A 154 -15.30 2.15 19.42
C TYR A 154 -13.92 1.52 19.32
N THR A 155 -13.31 1.17 20.44
CA THR A 155 -11.86 0.88 20.51
C THR A 155 -11.53 -0.60 20.69
N GLY A 156 -12.48 -1.38 21.21
CA GLY A 156 -12.23 -2.75 21.68
C GLY A 156 -11.33 -2.82 22.92
N LYS A 157 -11.05 -1.69 23.60
CA LYS A 157 -10.19 -1.58 24.79
C LYS A 157 -10.93 -0.90 25.96
N GLY A 158 -10.32 -0.89 27.14
CA GLY A 158 -10.81 -0.19 28.35
C GLY A 158 -11.52 -1.09 29.37
N LEU A 159 -12.21 -0.49 30.35
CA LEU A 159 -13.01 -1.21 31.38
C LEU A 159 -14.11 -2.10 30.77
N GLY A 160 -14.45 -1.86 29.50
CA GLY A 160 -15.20 -2.74 28.60
C GLY A 160 -14.73 -4.18 28.49
N GLU A 161 -13.43 -4.43 28.69
CA GLU A 161 -12.87 -5.79 28.69
C GLU A 161 -13.50 -6.66 29.77
N ALA A 162 -13.81 -6.09 30.95
CA ALA A 162 -14.55 -6.80 32.00
C ALA A 162 -16.01 -7.09 31.61
N PHE A 163 -16.54 -6.37 30.61
CA PHE A 163 -17.87 -6.58 30.05
C PHE A 163 -17.85 -7.53 28.84
N GLU A 164 -16.68 -8.04 28.42
CA GLU A 164 -16.56 -9.06 27.36
C GLU A 164 -17.41 -10.30 27.68
N PHE A 165 -17.56 -10.68 28.96
CA PHE A 165 -18.49 -11.72 29.41
C PHE A 165 -19.98 -11.41 29.13
N LEU A 166 -20.39 -10.14 29.12
CA LEU A 166 -21.76 -9.74 28.74
C LEU A 166 -21.97 -9.75 27.22
N PHE A 167 -20.88 -9.78 26.45
CA PHE A 167 -20.88 -9.56 25.01
C PHE A 167 -20.49 -10.80 24.19
N ASP A 168 -19.78 -11.76 24.80
CA ASP A 168 -19.32 -12.98 24.15
C ASP A 168 -20.06 -14.21 24.68
N THR A 169 -20.82 -14.87 23.80
CA THR A 169 -21.55 -16.13 24.07
C THR A 169 -20.75 -17.39 23.70
N SER A 170 -19.44 -17.29 23.43
CA SER A 170 -18.60 -18.42 22.98
C SER A 170 -17.43 -18.70 23.93
N GLU A 171 -17.35 -19.96 24.35
CA GLU A 171 -16.25 -20.54 25.12
C GLU A 171 -14.99 -20.70 24.26
N SER A 172 -14.03 -19.77 24.34
CA SER A 172 -12.62 -20.05 24.02
C SER A 172 -11.71 -18.97 24.59
N ARG A 173 -11.14 -19.22 25.77
CA ARG A 173 -10.23 -18.31 26.48
C ARG A 173 -8.78 -18.73 26.23
N ASP A 174 -8.14 -18.15 25.22
CA ASP A 174 -6.67 -18.11 25.13
C ASP A 174 -6.21 -16.66 25.39
N VAL A 175 -5.63 -16.45 26.57
CA VAL A 175 -5.43 -15.11 27.19
C VAL A 175 -4.30 -14.31 26.52
N ALA A 176 -3.40 -14.95 25.77
CA ALA A 176 -2.34 -14.28 25.01
C ALA A 176 -2.81 -13.78 23.63
N ASP A 177 -3.93 -14.31 23.13
CA ASP A 177 -4.50 -14.03 21.80
C ASP A 177 -5.70 -13.07 21.88
N GLY A 178 -6.06 -12.62 23.09
CA GLY A 178 -7.27 -11.83 23.34
C GLY A 178 -7.25 -10.44 22.69
N GLU A 179 -6.13 -9.70 22.80
CA GLU A 179 -6.08 -8.34 22.24
C GLU A 179 -6.09 -8.35 20.70
N GLU A 180 -5.30 -9.22 20.08
CA GLU A 180 -5.26 -9.34 18.62
C GLU A 180 -6.61 -9.81 18.06
N ASN A 181 -7.24 -10.81 18.70
CA ASN A 181 -8.59 -11.25 18.35
C ASN A 181 -9.64 -10.14 18.51
N ARG A 182 -9.55 -9.30 19.54
CA ARG A 182 -10.46 -8.16 19.74
C ARG A 182 -10.29 -7.11 18.65
N ILE A 183 -9.04 -6.81 18.28
CA ILE A 183 -8.73 -5.89 17.18
C ILE A 183 -9.29 -6.43 15.86
N ASP A 184 -9.12 -7.72 15.61
CA ASP A 184 -9.62 -8.36 14.39
C ASP A 184 -11.14 -8.42 14.35
N LYS A 185 -11.80 -8.65 15.49
CA LYS A 185 -13.26 -8.52 15.63
C LYS A 185 -13.70 -7.09 15.30
N LEU A 186 -13.03 -6.08 15.86
CA LEU A 186 -13.28 -4.66 15.55
C LEU A 186 -13.13 -4.33 14.08
N ARG A 187 -12.07 -4.80 13.42
CA ARG A 187 -11.90 -4.62 11.98
C ARG A 187 -13.04 -5.28 11.20
N LYS A 188 -13.40 -6.53 11.52
CA LYS A 188 -14.50 -7.25 10.86
C LYS A 188 -15.83 -6.50 10.99
N ASP A 189 -16.13 -5.97 12.16
CA ASP A 189 -17.37 -5.23 12.42
C ASP A 189 -17.42 -3.90 11.67
N LEU A 190 -16.31 -3.13 11.64
CA LEU A 190 -16.26 -1.87 10.89
C LEU A 190 -16.25 -2.09 9.37
N VAL A 191 -15.63 -3.17 8.88
CA VAL A 191 -15.73 -3.59 7.46
C VAL A 191 -17.16 -3.99 7.13
N TYR A 192 -17.83 -4.73 8.02
CA TYR A 192 -19.23 -5.09 7.85
C TYR A 192 -20.10 -3.83 7.77
N MET A 193 -19.92 -2.88 8.69
CA MET A 193 -20.60 -1.59 8.70
C MET A 193 -20.47 -0.87 7.34
N TRP A 194 -19.24 -0.74 6.83
CA TRP A 194 -18.98 -0.13 5.52
C TRP A 194 -19.61 -0.91 4.36
N ARG A 195 -19.40 -2.22 4.28
CA ARG A 195 -19.85 -3.04 3.14
C ARG A 195 -21.37 -3.22 3.09
N SER A 196 -22.02 -3.24 4.25
CA SER A 196 -23.48 -3.32 4.36
C SER A 196 -24.18 -1.97 4.17
N ARG A 197 -23.40 -0.88 4.03
CA ARG A 197 -23.91 0.50 3.94
C ARG A 197 -24.77 0.89 5.16
N LEU A 198 -24.43 0.33 6.32
CA LEU A 198 -25.16 0.54 7.56
C LEU A 198 -25.01 2.01 7.99
N TYR A 199 -26.14 2.73 8.05
CA TYR A 199 -26.19 4.17 8.33
C TYR A 199 -25.30 5.04 7.41
N SER A 200 -25.09 4.63 6.15
CA SER A 200 -24.35 5.46 5.21
C SER A 200 -25.11 6.73 4.86
N ASP A 201 -24.49 7.87 5.12
CA ASP A 201 -24.99 9.23 4.94
C ASP A 201 -24.30 9.96 3.78
N ILE A 202 -23.15 9.46 3.34
CA ILE A 202 -22.35 10.00 2.23
C ILE A 202 -22.26 8.98 1.08
N ARG A 203 -22.35 9.50 -0.15
CA ARG A 203 -22.01 8.80 -1.38
C ARG A 203 -20.78 9.43 -2.00
N ILE A 204 -19.79 8.62 -2.36
CA ILE A 204 -18.60 9.10 -3.08
C ILE A 204 -18.77 8.83 -4.58
N SER A 205 -18.61 9.86 -5.39
CA SER A 205 -18.52 9.78 -6.85
C SER A 205 -17.09 10.11 -7.31
N LEU A 206 -16.66 9.51 -8.41
CA LEU A 206 -15.38 9.82 -9.04
C LEU A 206 -15.62 10.70 -10.26
N SER A 207 -14.91 11.82 -10.33
CA SER A 207 -14.93 12.73 -11.47
C SER A 207 -13.65 12.61 -12.28
N ALA A 208 -13.79 12.64 -13.61
CA ALA A 208 -12.66 12.64 -14.54
C ALA A 208 -11.88 13.97 -14.59
N LEU A 209 -12.25 14.95 -13.75
CA LEU A 209 -11.54 16.22 -13.65
C LEU A 209 -10.22 16.05 -12.88
N THR A 210 -9.13 16.50 -13.49
CA THR A 210 -7.76 16.38 -12.94
C THR A 210 -7.52 17.33 -11.77
N TRP A 211 -6.53 16.97 -10.93
CA TRP A 211 -6.01 17.75 -9.80
C TRP A 211 -5.88 19.26 -10.10
N GLY A 212 -6.35 20.10 -9.18
CA GLY A 212 -6.28 21.57 -9.29
C GLY A 212 -7.47 22.26 -9.97
N LYS A 213 -8.38 21.49 -10.61
CA LYS A 213 -9.64 22.02 -11.18
C LYS A 213 -10.91 21.46 -10.54
N ALA A 214 -10.78 20.39 -9.74
CA ALA A 214 -11.88 19.80 -8.99
C ALA A 214 -11.95 20.43 -7.59
N ALA A 215 -12.93 21.31 -7.37
CA ALA A 215 -13.40 21.58 -6.02
C ALA A 215 -14.07 20.30 -5.50
N ILE A 216 -13.97 20.02 -4.19
CA ILE A 216 -14.91 19.10 -3.53
C ILE A 216 -16.28 19.77 -3.64
N ALA A 217 -17.00 19.48 -4.72
CA ALA A 217 -18.37 19.91 -4.88
C ALA A 217 -19.23 18.92 -4.09
N ALA A 218 -19.62 19.33 -2.88
CA ALA A 218 -20.74 18.74 -2.19
C ALA A 218 -22.00 19.30 -2.84
N GLU A 219 -22.65 18.50 -3.69
CA GLU A 219 -23.95 18.89 -4.25
C GLU A 219 -25.03 18.64 -3.20
N SER A 220 -25.87 19.65 -2.97
CA SER A 220 -27.01 19.51 -2.06
C SER A 220 -27.95 18.44 -2.59
N SER A 221 -28.09 17.33 -1.86
CA SER A 221 -29.00 16.26 -2.21
C SER A 221 -30.46 16.67 -1.98
N ALA A 222 -31.38 16.04 -2.72
CA ALA A 222 -32.80 16.13 -2.42
C ALA A 222 -33.06 15.59 -0.99
N PRO A 223 -34.11 16.08 -0.28
CA PRO A 223 -34.40 15.62 1.07
C PRO A 223 -34.60 14.09 1.10
N GLY A 224 -33.76 13.39 1.86
CA GLY A 224 -33.76 11.93 1.99
C GLY A 224 -32.69 11.19 1.16
N GLU A 225 -31.90 11.89 0.33
CA GLU A 225 -30.76 11.30 -0.38
C GLU A 225 -29.43 11.56 0.35
N PRO A 226 -28.48 10.60 0.35
CA PRO A 226 -27.18 10.79 0.96
C PRO A 226 -26.39 11.90 0.25
N LEU A 227 -25.60 12.65 1.03
CA LEU A 227 -24.75 13.72 0.51
C LEU A 227 -23.75 13.14 -0.50
N THR A 228 -23.71 13.66 -1.71
CA THR A 228 -22.75 13.18 -2.72
C THR A 228 -21.49 14.05 -2.71
N VAL A 229 -20.36 13.40 -2.45
CA VAL A 229 -19.02 13.99 -2.46
C VAL A 229 -18.27 13.50 -3.69
N THR A 230 -17.79 14.44 -4.51
CA THR A 230 -17.06 14.12 -5.74
C THR A 230 -15.55 14.18 -5.51
N LEU A 231 -14.84 13.09 -5.78
CA LEU A 231 -13.38 12.99 -5.71
C LEU A 231 -12.74 13.01 -7.11
N PRO A 232 -11.54 13.60 -7.26
CA PRO A 232 -10.84 13.63 -8.55
C PRO A 232 -10.25 12.26 -8.92
N SER A 233 -10.29 11.93 -10.21
CA SER A 233 -9.71 10.71 -10.78
C SER A 233 -8.82 11.11 -11.96
N PRO A 234 -7.47 11.08 -11.80
CA PRO A 234 -6.67 10.68 -10.64
C PRO A 234 -6.68 11.70 -9.48
N PRO A 235 -6.33 11.29 -8.22
CA PRO A 235 -5.62 10.06 -7.84
C PRO A 235 -6.49 8.85 -7.53
N PHE A 236 -7.82 9.03 -7.42
CA PHE A 236 -8.72 7.94 -7.06
C PHE A 236 -9.14 7.13 -8.28
N THR A 237 -8.75 5.85 -8.32
CA THR A 237 -9.35 4.84 -9.20
C THR A 237 -10.35 4.01 -8.37
N PRO A 238 -11.25 3.23 -8.99
CA PRO A 238 -12.13 2.34 -8.22
C PRO A 238 -11.35 1.38 -7.30
N ALA A 239 -10.17 0.93 -7.74
CA ALA A 239 -9.30 0.06 -6.94
C ALA A 239 -8.63 0.82 -5.81
N SER A 240 -7.98 1.98 -6.07
CA SER A 240 -7.32 2.73 -5.01
C SER A 240 -8.31 3.25 -3.97
N LEU A 241 -9.49 3.73 -4.41
CA LEU A 241 -10.56 4.14 -3.50
C LEU A 241 -11.01 2.97 -2.59
N HIS A 242 -11.15 1.76 -3.13
CA HIS A 242 -11.50 0.59 -2.34
C HIS A 242 -10.46 0.31 -1.23
N PHE A 243 -9.17 0.34 -1.56
CA PHE A 243 -8.12 0.08 -0.59
C PHE A 243 -7.94 1.24 0.41
N THR A 244 -8.04 2.49 -0.04
CA THR A 244 -7.96 3.67 0.82
C THR A 244 -9.12 3.72 1.81
N LEU A 245 -10.36 3.49 1.37
CA LEU A 245 -11.52 3.42 2.28
C LEU A 245 -11.39 2.23 3.22
N GLY A 246 -11.05 1.05 2.71
CA GLY A 246 -10.86 -0.12 3.57
C GLY A 246 -9.80 0.09 4.64
N TYR A 247 -8.70 0.79 4.30
CA TYR A 247 -7.70 1.21 5.26
C TYR A 247 -8.28 2.16 6.32
N ILE A 248 -9.05 3.18 5.93
CA ILE A 248 -9.68 4.12 6.89
C ILE A 248 -10.57 3.36 7.89
N TYR A 249 -11.33 2.35 7.45
CA TYR A 249 -12.19 1.56 8.33
C TYR A 249 -11.44 0.54 9.21
N THR A 250 -10.21 0.12 8.86
CA THR A 250 -9.56 -1.03 9.51
C THR A 250 -8.14 -0.80 10.04
N GLY A 251 -7.52 0.31 9.66
CA GLY A 251 -6.12 0.60 9.95
C GLY A 251 -5.13 -0.33 9.24
N THR A 252 -5.55 -1.09 8.22
CA THR A 252 -4.68 -2.01 7.49
C THR A 252 -5.08 -2.15 6.03
N LEU A 253 -4.11 -2.42 5.15
CA LEU A 253 -4.36 -2.80 3.76
C LEU A 253 -4.78 -4.26 3.60
N VAL A 254 -4.62 -5.08 4.65
CA VAL A 254 -4.93 -6.53 4.65
C VAL A 254 -6.35 -6.80 5.17
N PHE A 255 -7.32 -6.00 4.75
CA PHE A 255 -8.74 -6.17 5.13
C PHE A 255 -9.52 -7.05 4.14
N SER A 256 -8.94 -7.38 2.99
CA SER A 256 -9.58 -8.15 1.92
C SER A 256 -8.62 -9.14 1.27
N HIS A 257 -9.16 -10.19 0.66
CA HIS A 257 -8.38 -11.14 -0.15
C HIS A 257 -7.93 -10.58 -1.52
N ARG A 258 -8.35 -9.36 -1.88
CA ARG A 258 -7.91 -8.72 -3.12
C ARG A 258 -6.47 -8.25 -2.97
N THR A 259 -5.64 -8.60 -3.93
CA THR A 259 -4.32 -8.02 -4.11
C THR A 259 -4.41 -6.80 -5.04
N TYR A 260 -3.36 -5.98 -5.04
CA TYR A 260 -3.26 -4.84 -5.92
C TYR A 260 -1.90 -4.79 -6.61
N ASP A 261 -1.90 -4.22 -7.81
CA ASP A 261 -0.71 -4.09 -8.65
C ASP A 261 0.03 -2.77 -8.39
N LEU A 262 1.10 -2.55 -9.15
CA LEU A 262 1.94 -1.36 -9.02
C LEU A 262 1.19 -0.07 -9.36
N ASP A 263 0.30 -0.09 -10.36
CA ASP A 263 -0.49 1.09 -10.74
C ASP A 263 -1.48 1.47 -9.65
N THR A 264 -2.14 0.47 -9.06
CA THR A 264 -3.02 0.68 -7.92
C THR A 264 -2.21 1.19 -6.72
N ALA A 265 -0.99 0.70 -6.49
CA ALA A 265 -0.12 1.22 -5.44
C ALA A 265 0.24 2.70 -5.64
N PHE A 266 0.55 3.12 -6.87
CA PHE A 266 0.79 4.52 -7.21
C PHE A 266 -0.44 5.39 -6.94
N ALA A 267 -1.62 4.92 -7.33
CA ALA A 267 -2.88 5.60 -7.05
C ALA A 267 -3.17 5.67 -5.54
N ILE A 268 -2.87 4.62 -4.76
CA ILE A 268 -3.00 4.63 -3.29
C ILE A 268 -2.04 5.65 -2.67
N LEU A 269 -0.77 5.71 -3.10
CA LEU A 269 0.20 6.70 -2.60
C LEU A 269 -0.30 8.13 -2.81
N ARG A 270 -0.79 8.45 -4.01
CA ARG A 270 -1.35 9.79 -4.29
C ARG A 270 -2.65 10.04 -3.52
N SER A 271 -3.50 9.03 -3.35
CA SER A 271 -4.75 9.14 -2.58
C SER A 271 -4.47 9.35 -1.09
N ALA A 272 -3.44 8.70 -0.55
CA ALA A 272 -2.99 8.85 0.82
C ALA A 272 -2.43 10.25 1.08
N ASP A 273 -1.63 10.78 0.15
CA ASP A 273 -1.14 12.16 0.23
C ASP A 273 -2.30 13.17 0.16
N TYR A 274 -3.23 13.00 -0.80
CA TYR A 274 -4.42 13.85 -0.93
C TYR A 274 -5.28 13.90 0.34
N LEU A 275 -5.47 12.76 1.02
CA LEU A 275 -6.25 12.67 2.25
C LEU A 275 -5.42 12.92 3.52
N SER A 276 -4.13 13.25 3.39
CA SER A 276 -3.22 13.44 4.52
C SER A 276 -3.15 12.22 5.46
N LEU A 277 -2.98 11.03 4.89
CA LEU A 277 -2.87 9.74 5.58
C LEU A 277 -1.41 9.22 5.56
N PRO A 278 -0.51 9.75 6.41
CA PRO A 278 0.92 9.43 6.32
C PRO A 278 1.25 7.97 6.62
N GLN A 279 0.51 7.30 7.51
CA GLN A 279 0.73 5.89 7.82
C GLN A 279 0.38 4.99 6.62
N LEU A 280 -0.73 5.28 5.92
CA LEU A 280 -1.08 4.60 4.67
C LEU A 280 -0.01 4.82 3.59
N TYR A 281 0.49 6.06 3.48
CA TYR A 281 1.55 6.39 2.53
C TYR A 281 2.82 5.57 2.80
N ASN A 282 3.29 5.56 4.06
CA ASN A 282 4.49 4.85 4.46
C ASN A 282 4.37 3.33 4.29
N GLU A 283 3.24 2.74 4.69
CA GLU A 283 2.99 1.31 4.50
C GLU A 283 2.95 0.93 3.02
N THR A 284 2.26 1.72 2.19
CA THR A 284 2.19 1.47 0.75
C THR A 284 3.57 1.60 0.10
N GLN A 285 4.37 2.60 0.48
CA GLN A 285 5.75 2.77 0.00
C GLN A 285 6.62 1.57 0.39
N ALA A 286 6.53 1.10 1.63
CA ALA A 286 7.27 -0.07 2.09
C ALA A 286 6.90 -1.32 1.29
N ARG A 287 5.59 -1.54 1.01
CA ARG A 287 5.13 -2.65 0.17
C ARG A 287 5.63 -2.54 -1.28
N VAL A 288 5.63 -1.34 -1.87
CA VAL A 288 6.21 -1.11 -3.20
C VAL A 288 7.69 -1.51 -3.23
N VAL A 289 8.46 -1.09 -2.22
CA VAL A 289 9.90 -1.39 -2.15
C VAL A 289 10.17 -2.88 -1.92
N TYR A 290 9.59 -3.48 -0.89
CA TYR A 290 9.96 -4.82 -0.44
C TYR A 290 9.18 -5.93 -1.14
N GLU A 291 7.86 -5.82 -1.30
CA GLU A 291 7.02 -6.86 -1.91
C GLU A 291 7.03 -6.75 -3.44
N MET A 292 6.86 -5.55 -3.98
CA MET A 292 6.68 -5.41 -5.43
C MET A 292 8.01 -5.42 -6.20
N LEU A 293 9.09 -4.93 -5.58
CA LEU A 293 10.40 -4.69 -6.21
C LEU A 293 11.57 -5.44 -5.54
N HIS A 294 11.27 -6.35 -4.63
CA HIS A 294 12.26 -7.20 -3.95
C HIS A 294 13.41 -6.39 -3.33
N GLY A 295 13.07 -5.28 -2.65
CA GLY A 295 13.99 -4.42 -1.90
C GLY A 295 14.47 -3.16 -2.63
N LEU A 296 14.13 -2.97 -3.92
CA LEU A 296 14.44 -1.79 -4.74
C LEU A 296 15.86 -1.23 -4.49
N TYR A 297 16.86 -2.10 -4.48
CA TYR A 297 18.27 -1.75 -4.28
C TYR A 297 18.51 -0.89 -3.03
N HIS A 298 17.94 -1.31 -1.91
CA HIS A 298 18.05 -0.65 -0.61
C HIS A 298 17.63 0.83 -0.67
N ALA A 299 16.43 1.10 -1.20
CA ALA A 299 15.89 2.44 -1.42
C ALA A 299 15.97 3.37 -0.18
N PHE A 300 15.83 2.81 1.02
CA PHE A 300 15.84 3.57 2.28
C PHE A 300 17.24 3.83 2.86
N LEU A 301 18.29 3.18 2.34
CA LEU A 301 19.66 3.44 2.79
C LEU A 301 20.24 4.70 2.17
N GLU A 302 20.93 5.49 2.99
CA GLU A 302 21.76 6.59 2.52
C GLU A 302 22.93 6.09 1.66
N PHE A 303 23.54 7.01 0.90
CA PHE A 303 24.61 6.65 -0.04
C PHE A 303 25.79 5.96 0.66
N ASP A 304 26.29 6.52 1.76
CA ASP A 304 27.47 5.98 2.45
C ASP A 304 27.24 4.59 3.04
N GLU A 305 26.02 4.31 3.50
CA GLU A 305 25.65 2.99 4.00
C GLU A 305 25.49 1.98 2.86
N TYR A 306 24.87 2.40 1.76
CA TYR A 306 24.79 1.59 0.53
C TYR A 306 26.17 1.23 -0.01
N GLU A 307 27.11 2.18 -0.08
CA GLU A 307 28.48 1.92 -0.52
C GLU A 307 29.18 0.92 0.41
N ARG A 308 29.00 1.07 1.72
CA ARG A 308 29.60 0.19 2.73
C ARG A 308 29.16 -1.26 2.56
N ILE A 309 27.86 -1.50 2.33
CA ILE A 309 27.34 -2.87 2.18
C ILE A 309 27.65 -3.48 0.82
N THR A 310 27.74 -2.67 -0.24
CA THR A 310 28.03 -3.16 -1.60
C THR A 310 29.52 -3.22 -1.91
N ASN A 311 30.35 -2.56 -1.10
CA ASN A 311 31.78 -2.40 -1.31
C ASN A 311 32.10 -1.89 -2.73
N ALA A 312 31.28 -0.97 -3.24
CA ALA A 312 31.32 -0.43 -4.60
C ALA A 312 31.23 -1.47 -5.75
N LYS A 313 30.94 -2.74 -5.46
CA LYS A 313 30.78 -3.79 -6.47
C LYS A 313 29.46 -3.61 -7.22
N TRP A 314 29.52 -3.70 -8.53
CA TRP A 314 28.33 -3.64 -9.37
C TRP A 314 27.53 -4.93 -9.24
N GLY A 315 26.20 -4.80 -9.21
CA GLY A 315 25.30 -5.94 -9.21
C GLY A 315 24.99 -6.59 -7.87
N ILE A 316 25.54 -6.05 -6.78
CA ILE A 316 25.26 -6.50 -5.42
C ILE A 316 24.13 -5.65 -4.81
N GLY A 317 23.34 -6.23 -3.91
CA GLY A 317 22.37 -5.49 -3.08
C GLY A 317 21.01 -5.24 -3.75
N GLY A 318 20.66 -5.96 -4.81
CA GLY A 318 19.36 -5.80 -5.45
C GLY A 318 18.93 -6.96 -6.34
N CYS A 319 17.65 -6.92 -6.74
CA CYS A 319 17.04 -7.98 -7.54
C CYS A 319 17.15 -7.69 -9.05
N ARG A 320 17.52 -8.71 -9.82
CA ARG A 320 17.67 -8.66 -11.28
C ARG A 320 16.59 -9.39 -12.07
N CYS A 321 15.47 -9.73 -11.42
CA CYS A 321 14.42 -10.49 -12.08
C CYS A 321 13.70 -9.65 -13.17
N ARG A 322 13.11 -10.34 -14.15
CA ARG A 322 12.36 -9.72 -15.26
C ARG A 322 11.25 -8.78 -14.79
N GLN A 323 10.63 -9.07 -13.65
CA GLN A 323 9.57 -8.23 -13.07
C GLN A 323 10.14 -6.90 -12.57
N CYS A 324 11.24 -6.91 -11.81
CA CYS A 324 11.90 -5.67 -11.38
C CYS A 324 12.38 -4.84 -12.57
N ALA A 325 12.99 -5.49 -13.58
CA ALA A 325 13.48 -4.81 -14.78
C ALA A 325 12.38 -4.00 -15.52
N ARG A 326 11.13 -4.47 -15.52
CA ARG A 326 9.98 -3.77 -16.11
C ARG A 326 9.35 -2.73 -15.18
N ARG A 327 9.36 -2.96 -13.87
CA ARG A 327 8.71 -2.08 -12.88
C ARG A 327 9.56 -0.87 -12.50
N VAL A 328 10.89 -1.02 -12.45
CA VAL A 328 11.80 0.05 -12.01
C VAL A 328 11.69 1.32 -12.87
N PRO A 329 11.66 1.27 -14.22
CA PRO A 329 11.48 2.48 -15.04
C PRO A 329 10.20 3.23 -14.67
N ARG A 330 9.09 2.50 -14.51
CA ARG A 330 7.78 3.06 -14.14
C ARG A 330 7.78 3.72 -12.76
N ILE A 331 8.52 3.14 -11.80
CA ILE A 331 8.69 3.76 -10.47
C ILE A 331 9.51 5.04 -10.55
N LEU A 332 10.58 5.06 -11.36
CA LEU A 332 11.39 6.25 -11.48
C LEU A 332 10.59 7.40 -12.08
N ASP A 333 9.79 7.13 -13.11
CA ASP A 333 8.89 8.11 -13.72
C ASP A 333 7.83 8.61 -12.73
N PHE A 334 7.19 7.70 -12.00
CA PHE A 334 6.24 8.04 -10.93
C PHE A 334 6.89 8.88 -9.81
N ALA A 335 8.07 8.50 -9.34
CA ALA A 335 8.76 9.18 -8.24
C ALA A 335 9.21 10.60 -8.61
N LEU A 336 9.50 10.83 -9.88
CA LEU A 336 9.90 12.12 -10.43
C LEU A 336 8.73 13.01 -10.84
N SER A 337 7.49 12.50 -10.82
CA SER A 337 6.31 13.30 -11.13
C SER A 337 6.17 14.44 -10.12
N ASP A 338 5.82 15.65 -10.58
CA ASP A 338 5.79 16.87 -9.77
C ASP A 338 4.83 16.76 -8.57
N ASP A 339 3.75 15.98 -8.70
CA ASP A 339 2.76 15.72 -7.65
C ASP A 339 3.20 14.68 -6.61
N VAL A 340 4.31 13.97 -6.84
CA VAL A 340 4.79 12.87 -6.00
C VAL A 340 6.13 13.19 -5.35
N ALA A 341 7.12 13.61 -6.14
CA ALA A 341 8.47 13.99 -5.71
C ALA A 341 9.08 13.08 -4.61
N ASN A 342 9.00 11.75 -4.78
CA ASN A 342 9.38 10.78 -3.75
C ASN A 342 10.87 10.43 -3.81
N ASN A 343 11.65 11.05 -2.93
CA ASN A 343 13.11 10.89 -2.87
C ASN A 343 13.58 9.44 -2.63
N TYR A 344 12.87 8.66 -1.82
CA TYR A 344 13.26 7.27 -1.51
C TYR A 344 13.08 6.36 -2.73
N LEU A 345 11.92 6.45 -3.38
CA LEU A 345 11.63 5.66 -4.59
C LEU A 345 12.54 6.09 -5.75
N GLU A 346 12.77 7.39 -5.92
CA GLU A 346 13.71 7.91 -6.93
C GLU A 346 15.11 7.32 -6.71
N ARG A 347 15.64 7.44 -5.49
CA ARG A 347 16.98 6.96 -5.14
C ARG A 347 17.12 5.46 -5.37
N GLY A 348 16.17 4.67 -4.88
CA GLY A 348 16.15 3.22 -5.08
C GLY A 348 16.05 2.84 -6.56
N ALA A 349 15.17 3.50 -7.32
CA ALA A 349 14.98 3.21 -8.73
C ALA A 349 16.21 3.59 -9.58
N ARG A 350 16.89 4.70 -9.30
CA ARG A 350 18.15 5.06 -9.97
C ARG A 350 19.25 4.03 -9.71
N ARG A 351 19.42 3.59 -8.46
CA ARG A 351 20.35 2.51 -8.10
C ARG A 351 20.00 1.22 -8.82
N ALA A 352 18.72 0.87 -8.84
CA ALA A 352 18.23 -0.32 -9.50
C ALA A 352 18.50 -0.29 -11.01
N LEU A 353 18.24 0.82 -11.72
CA LEU A 353 18.54 0.92 -13.14
C LEU A 353 20.03 0.76 -13.45
N VAL A 354 20.91 1.30 -12.61
CA VAL A 354 22.37 1.09 -12.74
C VAL A 354 22.72 -0.38 -12.48
N GLY A 355 22.15 -1.00 -11.44
CA GLY A 355 22.39 -2.41 -11.11
C GLY A 355 21.79 -3.42 -12.09
N LEU A 356 20.79 -3.00 -12.86
CA LEU A 356 20.11 -3.74 -13.94
C LEU A 356 20.73 -3.50 -15.32
N PHE A 357 21.85 -2.77 -15.40
CA PHE A 357 22.57 -2.57 -16.66
C PHE A 357 22.83 -3.91 -17.37
N GLY A 358 22.72 -3.89 -18.70
CA GLY A 358 22.72 -5.09 -19.53
C GLY A 358 21.31 -5.53 -19.88
N GLU A 359 20.99 -6.81 -19.71
CA GLU A 359 19.68 -7.36 -20.11
C GLU A 359 18.47 -6.68 -19.45
N GLY A 360 18.66 -6.09 -18.27
CA GLY A 360 17.60 -5.38 -17.56
C GLY A 360 17.13 -4.11 -18.28
N TRP A 361 17.89 -3.59 -19.25
CA TRP A 361 17.49 -2.46 -20.10
C TRP A 361 16.82 -2.90 -21.41
N CYS A 362 16.80 -4.21 -21.69
CA CYS A 362 16.22 -4.78 -22.91
C CYS A 362 14.69 -4.93 -22.79
N ASN A 363 14.00 -3.81 -22.53
CA ASN A 363 12.55 -3.74 -22.47
C ASN A 363 12.04 -2.35 -22.87
N SER A 364 10.77 -2.28 -23.27
CA SER A 364 10.10 -1.05 -23.68
C SER A 364 9.92 -0.05 -22.55
N ASP A 365 9.80 -0.48 -21.28
CA ASP A 365 9.60 0.42 -20.14
C ASP A 365 10.83 1.31 -19.91
N PHE A 366 12.04 0.76 -20.07
CA PHE A 366 13.28 1.55 -20.02
C PHE A 366 13.38 2.53 -21.21
N ALA A 367 13.05 2.06 -22.42
CA ALA A 367 13.05 2.88 -23.63
C ALA A 367 11.96 3.96 -23.64
N ALA A 368 10.94 3.86 -22.79
CA ALA A 368 9.92 4.89 -22.62
C ALA A 368 10.37 6.06 -21.73
N LEU A 369 11.43 5.88 -20.92
CA LEU A 369 11.93 6.94 -20.05
C LEU A 369 12.41 8.16 -20.84
N PRO A 370 12.16 9.40 -20.37
CA PRO A 370 12.76 10.60 -20.95
C PRO A 370 14.29 10.48 -21.14
N GLN A 371 14.82 11.00 -22.26
CA GLN A 371 16.25 10.91 -22.61
C GLN A 371 17.16 11.40 -21.46
N LYS A 372 16.82 12.55 -20.85
CA LYS A 372 17.56 13.11 -19.71
C LYS A 372 17.69 12.13 -18.53
N ILE A 373 16.66 11.31 -18.29
CA ILE A 373 16.69 10.31 -17.23
C ILE A 373 17.60 9.15 -17.64
N ARG A 374 17.51 8.68 -18.89
CA ARG A 374 18.40 7.63 -19.42
C ARG A 374 19.87 8.05 -19.37
N ASP A 375 20.19 9.27 -19.78
CA ASP A 375 21.55 9.83 -19.71
C ASP A 375 22.09 9.85 -18.27
N SER A 376 21.24 10.22 -17.30
CA SER A 376 21.60 10.17 -15.88
C SER A 376 21.87 8.76 -15.39
N VAL A 377 21.16 7.75 -15.91
CA VAL A 377 21.38 6.34 -15.56
C VAL A 377 22.68 5.85 -16.17
N VAL A 378 22.94 6.15 -17.44
CA VAL A 378 24.21 5.85 -18.12
C VAL A 378 25.39 6.47 -17.37
N LYS A 379 25.28 7.74 -16.95
CA LYS A 379 26.28 8.38 -16.09
C LYS A 379 26.47 7.63 -14.76
N GLY A 380 25.40 7.07 -14.21
CA GLY A 380 25.46 6.21 -13.03
C GLY A 380 26.25 4.92 -13.27
N VAL A 381 26.06 4.28 -14.44
CA VAL A 381 26.87 3.12 -14.87
C VAL A 381 28.33 3.53 -15.04
N SER A 382 28.62 4.64 -15.71
CA SER A 382 29.98 5.16 -15.88
C SER A 382 30.71 5.38 -14.54
N LYS A 383 30.00 5.82 -13.49
CA LYS A 383 30.56 5.95 -12.13
C LYS A 383 30.86 4.60 -11.46
N ARG A 384 30.21 3.52 -11.90
CA ARG A 384 30.46 2.15 -11.42
C ARG A 384 31.44 1.38 -12.28
N THR A 385 31.83 1.93 -13.42
CA THR A 385 32.89 1.39 -14.27
C THR A 385 34.25 1.61 -13.61
N THR A 386 34.60 0.70 -12.71
CA THR A 386 35.90 0.59 -12.04
C THR A 386 36.62 -0.66 -12.51
N PRO A 387 37.95 -0.81 -12.29
CA PRO A 387 38.68 -2.03 -12.66
C PRO A 387 38.02 -3.31 -12.15
N THR A 388 37.56 -3.31 -10.90
CA THR A 388 36.87 -4.46 -10.27
C THR A 388 35.51 -4.80 -10.91
N ASN A 389 34.85 -3.85 -11.59
CA ASN A 389 33.55 -4.06 -12.21
C ASN A 389 33.61 -4.18 -13.74
N ALA A 390 34.77 -3.94 -14.35
CA ALA A 390 34.90 -3.74 -15.80
C ALA A 390 34.43 -4.94 -16.61
N PHE A 391 34.87 -6.16 -16.25
CA PHE A 391 34.48 -7.39 -16.95
C PHE A 391 33.00 -7.72 -16.78
N SER A 392 32.51 -7.72 -15.54
CA SER A 392 31.09 -7.94 -15.23
C SER A 392 30.16 -6.98 -16.01
N LEU A 393 30.54 -5.69 -16.10
CA LEU A 393 29.80 -4.70 -16.88
C LEU A 393 29.91 -4.95 -18.39
N LEU A 394 31.09 -5.30 -18.89
CA LEU A 394 31.31 -5.62 -20.30
C LEU A 394 30.42 -6.80 -20.72
N PHE A 395 30.44 -7.89 -19.96
CA PHE A 395 29.64 -9.08 -20.25
C PHE A 395 28.15 -8.76 -20.26
N ALA A 396 27.68 -7.99 -19.27
CA ALA A 396 26.30 -7.53 -19.23
C ALA A 396 25.91 -6.71 -20.46
N ALA A 397 26.80 -5.83 -20.94
CA ALA A 397 26.60 -5.06 -22.16
C ALA A 397 26.52 -5.97 -23.40
N GLN A 398 27.40 -6.98 -23.51
CA GLN A 398 27.42 -7.91 -24.65
C GLN A 398 26.16 -8.77 -24.72
N HIS A 399 25.72 -9.33 -23.59
CA HIS A 399 24.45 -10.06 -23.53
C HIS A 399 23.27 -9.17 -23.94
N ALA A 400 23.25 -7.91 -23.50
CA ALA A 400 22.22 -6.96 -23.90
C ALA A 400 22.24 -6.68 -25.41
N ILE A 401 23.41 -6.43 -26.00
CA ILE A 401 23.55 -6.18 -27.44
C ILE A 401 23.08 -7.39 -28.24
N LYS A 402 23.48 -8.62 -27.85
CA LYS A 402 23.05 -9.88 -28.47
C LYS A 402 21.52 -10.01 -28.45
N LYS A 403 20.89 -9.69 -27.33
CA LYS A 403 19.43 -9.71 -27.15
C LYS A 403 18.71 -8.62 -27.95
N LEU A 404 19.27 -7.42 -27.99
CA LEU A 404 18.71 -6.29 -28.75
C LEU A 404 18.85 -6.51 -30.26
N ASN A 405 19.93 -7.17 -30.73
CA ASN A 405 20.07 -7.53 -32.14
C ASN A 405 18.96 -8.48 -32.64
N ALA A 406 18.38 -9.27 -31.74
CA ALA A 406 17.24 -10.14 -32.07
C ALA A 406 15.89 -9.41 -32.04
N ALA A 407 15.82 -8.18 -31.52
CA ALA A 407 14.61 -7.39 -31.42
C ALA A 407 14.51 -6.39 -32.59
N ILE A 408 13.33 -6.32 -33.22
CA ILE A 408 13.07 -5.51 -34.42
C ILE A 408 12.35 -4.20 -34.09
N ASP A 409 11.73 -4.11 -32.92
CA ASP A 409 10.94 -2.95 -32.52
C ASP A 409 11.79 -1.70 -32.26
N ALA A 410 11.23 -0.51 -32.53
CA ALA A 410 11.91 0.77 -32.34
C ALA A 410 12.42 1.02 -30.91
N TRP A 411 11.80 0.42 -29.88
CA TRP A 411 12.27 0.53 -28.50
C TRP A 411 13.67 -0.10 -28.32
N ALA A 412 14.01 -1.12 -29.13
CA ALA A 412 15.28 -1.82 -29.03
C ALA A 412 16.44 -0.92 -29.46
N ASP A 413 16.26 -0.07 -30.47
CA ASP A 413 17.29 0.87 -30.93
C ASP A 413 17.63 1.91 -29.87
N VAL A 414 16.62 2.40 -29.15
CA VAL A 414 16.80 3.32 -28.03
C VAL A 414 17.62 2.66 -26.90
N SER A 415 17.25 1.45 -26.49
CA SER A 415 18.02 0.73 -25.48
C SER A 415 19.44 0.40 -25.94
N ARG A 416 19.62 0.06 -27.23
CA ARG A 416 20.91 -0.25 -27.85
C ARG A 416 21.85 0.95 -27.81
N GLU A 417 21.35 2.12 -28.17
CA GLU A 417 22.11 3.37 -28.11
C GLU A 417 22.65 3.62 -26.68
N MET A 418 21.80 3.43 -25.66
CA MET A 418 22.20 3.62 -24.26
C MET A 418 23.24 2.59 -23.80
N VAL A 419 23.09 1.32 -24.20
CA VAL A 419 24.07 0.27 -23.88
C VAL A 419 25.42 0.54 -24.56
N LEU A 420 25.41 0.92 -25.84
CA LEU A 420 26.64 1.26 -26.58
C LEU A 420 27.33 2.50 -25.99
N THR A 421 26.55 3.48 -25.52
CA THR A 421 27.10 4.66 -24.85
C THR A 421 27.80 4.29 -23.55
N ALA A 422 27.20 3.43 -22.72
CA ALA A 422 27.85 2.92 -21.51
C ALA A 422 29.08 2.04 -21.83
N GLN A 423 29.01 1.23 -22.90
CA GLN A 423 30.11 0.38 -23.36
C GLN A 423 31.37 1.19 -23.68
N LYS A 424 31.26 2.38 -24.26
CA LYS A 424 32.42 3.26 -24.51
C LYS A 424 33.20 3.57 -23.23
N THR A 425 32.51 3.82 -22.11
CA THR A 425 33.19 4.05 -20.82
C THR A 425 33.86 2.78 -20.29
N ILE A 426 33.26 1.61 -20.52
CA ILE A 426 33.82 0.32 -20.13
C ILE A 426 35.09 0.01 -20.94
N ASP A 427 35.00 0.16 -22.26
CA ASP A 427 36.12 -0.01 -23.19
C ASP A 427 37.28 0.94 -22.81
N GLU A 428 36.99 2.20 -22.48
CA GLU A 428 38.01 3.16 -22.02
C GLU A 428 38.64 2.77 -20.67
N CYS A 429 37.86 2.26 -19.71
CA CYS A 429 38.38 1.83 -18.41
C CYS A 429 39.37 0.66 -18.57
N LEU A 430 39.06 -0.30 -19.45
CA LEU A 430 39.90 -1.47 -19.68
C LEU A 430 41.27 -1.14 -20.27
N VAL A 431 41.36 -0.11 -21.12
CA VAL A 431 42.64 0.31 -21.71
C VAL A 431 43.40 1.29 -20.82
N LYS A 432 42.68 2.12 -20.06
CA LYS A 432 43.28 3.12 -19.19
C LYS A 432 43.87 2.51 -17.92
N GLU A 433 43.15 1.56 -17.31
CA GLU A 433 43.52 0.92 -16.04
C GLU A 433 43.81 -0.58 -16.28
N SER A 434 44.45 -0.91 -17.41
CA SER A 434 44.56 -2.29 -17.91
C SER A 434 45.20 -3.23 -16.90
N GLU A 435 46.32 -2.84 -16.30
CA GLU A 435 47.02 -3.64 -15.29
C GLU A 435 46.08 -4.03 -14.13
N MET A 436 45.41 -3.04 -13.52
CA MET A 436 44.45 -3.27 -12.44
C MET A 436 43.26 -4.14 -12.84
N CYS A 437 42.81 -4.04 -14.10
CA CYS A 437 41.71 -4.87 -14.61
C CYS A 437 42.16 -6.33 -14.75
N PHE A 438 43.31 -6.59 -15.37
CA PHE A 438 43.78 -7.95 -15.67
C PHE A 438 44.41 -8.66 -14.47
N GLU A 439 44.75 -7.94 -13.40
CA GLU A 439 45.12 -8.53 -12.12
C GLU A 439 43.92 -9.00 -11.28
N GLN A 440 42.68 -8.72 -11.71
CA GLN A 440 41.50 -9.17 -10.97
C GLN A 440 41.42 -10.71 -10.97
N PRO A 441 41.10 -11.36 -9.83
CA PRO A 441 41.01 -12.81 -9.72
C PRO A 441 40.06 -13.44 -10.75
N GLU A 442 38.96 -12.76 -11.08
CA GLU A 442 37.98 -13.22 -12.07
C GLU A 442 38.60 -13.43 -13.46
N TRP A 443 39.59 -12.62 -13.85
CA TRP A 443 40.29 -12.77 -15.12
C TRP A 443 41.30 -13.92 -15.08
N VAL A 444 42.10 -13.98 -14.01
CA VAL A 444 43.12 -15.03 -13.83
C VAL A 444 42.47 -16.41 -13.79
N GLU A 445 41.38 -16.57 -13.04
CA GLU A 445 40.61 -17.82 -12.97
C GLU A 445 40.05 -18.24 -14.34
N MET A 446 39.65 -17.28 -15.18
CA MET A 446 39.13 -17.55 -16.52
C MET A 446 40.22 -18.00 -17.51
N LEU A 447 41.48 -17.60 -17.30
CA LEU A 447 42.62 -18.04 -18.12
C LEU A 447 43.24 -19.35 -17.61
N GLU A 448 43.27 -19.56 -16.30
CA GLU A 448 43.79 -20.78 -15.66
C GLU A 448 42.80 -21.96 -15.71
N GLY A 449 41.52 -21.68 -15.93
CA GLY A 449 40.50 -22.71 -16.17
C GLY A 449 40.83 -23.51 -17.43
N ASP A 450 41.03 -24.82 -17.27
CA ASP A 450 41.53 -25.80 -18.27
C ASP A 450 40.58 -26.04 -19.49
N GLY A 451 39.89 -25.01 -19.99
CA GLY A 451 39.03 -25.07 -21.18
C GLY A 451 37.72 -25.83 -21.01
N VAL A 452 37.29 -26.10 -19.77
CA VAL A 452 36.06 -26.87 -19.50
C VAL A 452 34.78 -26.03 -19.71
N GLY A 453 34.88 -24.69 -19.75
CA GLY A 453 33.77 -23.77 -20.00
C GLY A 453 33.78 -23.19 -21.43
N PHE A 454 32.90 -23.66 -22.32
CA PHE A 454 32.71 -23.07 -23.65
C PHE A 454 32.36 -21.56 -23.61
N GLU A 455 31.76 -21.09 -22.52
CA GLU A 455 31.45 -19.67 -22.30
C GLU A 455 32.69 -18.79 -22.09
N ASP A 456 33.79 -19.34 -21.57
CA ASP A 456 34.98 -18.55 -21.22
C ASP A 456 35.72 -18.08 -22.48
N GLY A 457 35.71 -18.90 -23.54
CA GLY A 457 36.23 -18.51 -24.86
C GLY A 457 35.46 -17.34 -25.50
N GLU A 458 34.12 -17.33 -25.39
CA GLU A 458 33.28 -16.22 -25.88
C GLU A 458 33.57 -14.93 -25.10
N ARG A 459 33.67 -15.03 -23.76
CA ARG A 459 33.98 -13.91 -22.86
C ARG A 459 35.37 -13.33 -23.10
N ILE A 460 36.40 -14.15 -23.26
CA ILE A 460 37.75 -13.70 -23.64
C ILE A 460 37.70 -12.98 -24.99
N GLY A 461 36.96 -13.52 -25.96
CA GLY A 461 36.73 -12.87 -27.25
C GLY A 461 36.15 -11.46 -27.10
N TRP A 462 35.13 -11.29 -26.25
CA TRP A 462 34.53 -10.00 -25.96
C TRP A 462 35.49 -9.01 -25.30
N VAL A 463 36.34 -9.47 -24.36
CA VAL A 463 37.37 -8.64 -23.72
C VAL A 463 38.39 -8.16 -24.76
N MET A 464 38.87 -9.06 -25.61
CA MET A 464 39.81 -8.71 -26.67
C MET A 464 39.22 -7.72 -27.68
N GLU A 465 37.93 -7.85 -28.01
CA GLU A 465 37.24 -6.89 -28.86
C GLU A 465 37.08 -5.53 -28.18
N SER A 466 36.78 -5.52 -26.87
CA SER A 466 36.70 -4.30 -26.06
C SER A 466 38.03 -3.56 -25.99
N LEU A 467 39.14 -4.27 -25.77
CA LEU A 467 40.49 -3.68 -25.86
C LEU A 467 40.73 -3.03 -27.22
N LYS A 468 40.37 -3.71 -28.32
CA LYS A 468 40.52 -3.15 -29.67
C LYS A 468 39.69 -1.88 -29.88
N ARG A 469 38.45 -1.85 -29.37
CA ARG A 469 37.57 -0.67 -29.47
C ARG A 469 38.06 0.50 -28.62
N GLY A 470 38.59 0.25 -27.43
CA GLY A 470 39.11 1.28 -26.53
C GLY A 470 40.53 1.77 -26.89
N MET A 471 41.30 0.97 -27.64
CA MET A 471 42.69 1.27 -27.95
C MET A 471 42.82 2.56 -28.75
N SER A 472 43.67 3.46 -28.25
CA SER A 472 44.09 4.68 -28.92
C SER A 472 45.58 4.91 -28.65
N GLU A 473 46.22 5.81 -29.41
CA GLU A 473 47.63 6.16 -29.21
C GLU A 473 47.92 6.58 -27.77
N ARG A 474 46.94 7.19 -27.09
CA ARG A 474 47.02 7.63 -25.70
C ARG A 474 47.25 6.48 -24.72
N TYR A 475 46.66 5.32 -24.97
CA TYR A 475 46.63 4.18 -24.03
C TYR A 475 47.52 3.01 -24.49
N ALA A 476 48.13 3.10 -25.68
CA ALA A 476 48.95 2.04 -26.27
C ALA A 476 50.12 1.59 -25.36
N ALA A 477 50.80 2.54 -24.71
CA ALA A 477 51.90 2.22 -23.79
C ALA A 477 51.42 1.46 -22.55
N THR A 478 50.30 1.88 -21.95
CA THR A 478 49.69 1.25 -20.77
C THR A 478 49.27 -0.18 -21.05
N VAL A 479 48.57 -0.41 -22.17
CA VAL A 479 48.14 -1.75 -22.57
C VAL A 479 49.34 -2.64 -22.91
N TYR A 480 50.39 -2.09 -23.55
CA TYR A 480 51.61 -2.84 -23.84
C TYR A 480 52.33 -3.29 -22.56
N GLN A 481 52.37 -2.44 -21.54
CA GLN A 481 52.95 -2.77 -20.23
C GLN A 481 52.14 -3.87 -19.51
N ALA A 482 50.81 -3.85 -19.62
CA ALA A 482 49.93 -4.87 -19.06
C ALA A 482 49.87 -6.18 -19.87
N ARG A 483 50.58 -6.26 -21.01
CA ARG A 483 50.59 -7.46 -21.89
C ARG A 483 50.86 -8.77 -21.14
N PRO A 484 51.83 -8.85 -20.19
CA PRO A 484 52.05 -10.08 -19.43
C PRO A 484 50.76 -10.57 -18.78
N SER A 485 50.07 -9.71 -18.02
CA SER A 485 48.81 -10.02 -17.31
C SER A 485 47.62 -10.32 -18.24
N ILE A 486 47.67 -9.86 -19.49
CA ILE A 486 46.63 -10.14 -20.50
C ILE A 486 46.79 -11.55 -21.10
N SER A 487 48.02 -12.09 -21.13
CA SER A 487 48.38 -13.32 -21.86
C SER A 487 48.89 -14.47 -20.98
N SER A 488 49.08 -14.21 -19.69
CA SER A 488 49.40 -15.20 -18.65
C SER A 488 48.16 -15.97 -18.27
#